data_AF-A0A9W4GNQ3-F1
#
_entry.id   AF-A0A9W4GNQ3-F1
#
_cell.length_a   1.000
_cell.length_b   1.000
_cell.length_c   1.000
_cell.angle_alpha   90.00
_cell.angle_beta   90.00
_cell.angle_gamma   90.00
#
_symmetry.space_group_name_H-M   'P 1'
#
loop_
_entity.id
_entity.type
_entity.pdbx_description
1 polymer ?
#
loop_
_entity_poly.entity_id
_entity_poly.type
_entity_poly.pdbx_seq_one_letter_code
_entity_poly.pdbx_strand_id
1 'polypeptide(L)'
;MLPQWLAAARREGYAAPPELLPALLDAARARTDLRADALAFAGPRGHWLAGLNPDWKYALRAGAGAAAGPEPDGPEAAERLWEEGLFAERIALLSRLRASAPGTALALLTATWKSERAEDRLMFLDSLRTGLSAADEPFLEQALTDRSRNVRATAAELLSALPGSALAARMAGRARSCVSLGPDGIVVEAPYECDAAMERDGVAPRPPNGRGERAWWLGQLVDAAPLATWPARFGGRTPDQIIALPVLDDWQPDLHASWCRAAVRQRDTAWARALLGPPPAAAAPLAAVGDPAKLLSILPEGERAEWVAAFIAAHGLSEAFQMLGVCAVPWAVPLGRAVVDALDIARDAGSYPWSFSGVMGLAERCLDPAGAEQVAALAGGGEGAPDAGPGAAAYWGEAFQRLSSTLRLRGVMLGELRAAQP
;
A
#
# COMPACT_ATOMS: atom_id res chain seq x y z
N MET A 1 -11.62 15.22 -6.81
CA MET A 1 -12.24 15.64 -8.08
C MET A 1 -11.37 15.30 -9.27
N LEU A 2 -10.34 16.09 -9.60
CA LEU A 2 -9.56 15.88 -10.81
C LEU A 2 -8.78 14.54 -10.92
N PRO A 3 -8.15 13.97 -9.87
CA PRO A 3 -7.32 12.77 -10.06
C PRO A 3 -8.16 11.53 -10.43
N GLN A 4 -9.34 11.40 -9.84
CA GLN A 4 -10.27 10.32 -10.18
C GLN A 4 -10.90 10.48 -11.56
N TRP A 5 -11.20 11.72 -11.96
CA TRP A 5 -11.68 11.97 -13.31
C TRP A 5 -10.59 11.63 -14.33
N LEU A 6 -9.32 12.02 -14.09
CA LEU A 6 -8.19 11.66 -14.94
C LEU A 6 -8.00 10.15 -15.02
N ALA A 7 -8.08 9.43 -13.89
CA ALA A 7 -7.99 7.97 -13.87
C ALA A 7 -9.16 7.31 -14.65
N ALA A 8 -10.39 7.80 -14.46
CA ALA A 8 -11.55 7.31 -15.21
C ALA A 8 -11.41 7.57 -16.71
N ALA A 9 -11.06 8.80 -17.10
CA ALA A 9 -10.86 9.19 -18.49
C ALA A 9 -9.80 8.31 -19.18
N ARG A 10 -8.67 8.05 -18.50
CA ARG A 10 -7.63 7.13 -19.00
C ARG A 10 -8.14 5.70 -19.18
N ARG A 11 -8.92 5.19 -18.23
CA ARG A 11 -9.48 3.82 -18.30
C ARG A 11 -10.46 3.67 -19.46
N GLU A 12 -11.24 4.71 -19.74
CA GLU A 12 -12.14 4.77 -20.91
C GLU A 12 -11.38 5.11 -22.22
N GLY A 13 -10.05 5.24 -22.18
CA GLY A 13 -9.21 5.44 -23.37
C GLY A 13 -9.08 6.89 -23.87
N TYR A 14 -9.58 7.88 -23.11
CA TYR A 14 -9.42 9.28 -23.47
C TYR A 14 -7.98 9.78 -23.31
N ALA A 15 -7.63 10.77 -24.12
CA ALA A 15 -6.38 11.51 -24.04
C ALA A 15 -6.65 13.00 -23.81
N ALA A 16 -5.72 13.69 -23.16
CA ALA A 16 -5.82 15.13 -22.98
C ALA A 16 -5.83 15.85 -24.35
N PRO A 17 -6.81 16.74 -24.61
CA PRO A 17 -6.77 17.60 -25.78
C PRO A 17 -5.45 18.40 -25.83
N PRO A 18 -4.77 18.50 -26.99
CA PRO A 18 -3.44 19.12 -27.07
C PRO A 18 -3.40 20.54 -26.49
N GLU A 19 -4.41 21.35 -26.80
CA GLU A 19 -4.60 22.72 -26.30
C GLU A 19 -4.74 22.83 -24.77
N LEU A 20 -5.12 21.75 -24.07
CA LEU A 20 -5.24 21.74 -22.59
C LEU A 20 -3.98 21.23 -21.88
N LEU A 21 -2.98 20.71 -22.62
CA LEU A 21 -1.75 20.19 -22.03
C LEU A 21 -0.99 21.23 -21.17
N PRO A 22 -0.84 22.51 -21.58
CA PRO A 22 -0.21 23.53 -20.74
C PRO A 22 -0.91 23.69 -19.38
N ALA A 23 -2.25 23.83 -19.40
CA ALA A 23 -3.03 24.01 -18.19
C ALA A 23 -2.97 22.77 -17.27
N LEU A 24 -2.96 21.57 -17.86
CA LEU A 24 -2.80 20.32 -17.13
C LEU A 24 -1.42 20.22 -16.44
N LEU A 25 -0.35 20.64 -17.14
CA LEU A 25 1.01 20.70 -16.58
C LEU A 25 1.14 21.79 -15.50
N ASP A 26 0.47 22.92 -15.63
CA ASP A 26 0.47 23.94 -14.56
C ASP A 26 -0.29 23.44 -13.33
N ALA A 27 -1.41 22.75 -13.51
CA ALA A 27 -2.16 22.13 -12.42
C ALA A 27 -1.31 21.06 -11.69
N ALA A 28 -0.61 20.19 -12.43
CA ALA A 28 0.27 19.16 -11.86
C ALA A 28 1.54 19.73 -11.20
N ARG A 29 1.96 20.94 -11.59
CA ARG A 29 3.01 21.70 -10.90
C ARG A 29 2.52 22.13 -9.52
N ALA A 30 1.37 22.81 -9.49
CA ALA A 30 0.79 23.40 -8.28
C ALA A 30 0.30 22.34 -7.27
N ARG A 31 -0.10 21.16 -7.75
CA ARG A 31 -0.73 20.12 -6.93
C ARG A 31 -0.01 18.78 -7.04
N THR A 32 0.83 18.49 -6.04
CA THR A 32 1.57 17.23 -5.95
C THR A 32 0.66 16.00 -5.89
N ASP A 33 -0.53 16.12 -5.29
CA ASP A 33 -1.53 15.05 -5.21
C ASP A 33 -2.14 14.67 -6.56
N LEU A 34 -2.11 15.58 -7.55
CA LEU A 34 -2.62 15.34 -8.90
C LEU A 34 -1.53 14.90 -9.88
N ARG A 35 -0.27 15.09 -9.51
CA ARG A 35 0.85 15.09 -10.44
C ARG A 35 0.98 13.77 -11.20
N ALA A 36 0.90 12.64 -10.52
CA ALA A 36 1.05 11.34 -11.15
C ALA A 36 -0.05 11.08 -12.19
N ASP A 37 -1.32 11.24 -11.80
CA ASP A 37 -2.47 11.02 -12.70
C ASP A 37 -2.50 12.01 -13.87
N ALA A 38 -2.16 13.28 -13.62
CA ALA A 38 -2.13 14.31 -14.63
C ALA A 38 -1.03 14.06 -15.67
N LEU A 39 0.18 13.67 -15.24
CA LEU A 39 1.25 13.31 -16.17
C LEU A 39 0.93 12.05 -16.98
N ALA A 40 0.32 11.07 -16.32
CA ALA A 40 -0.10 9.85 -16.99
C ALA A 40 -1.23 10.10 -18.01
N PHE A 41 -2.11 11.09 -17.78
CA PHE A 41 -3.14 11.52 -18.74
C PHE A 41 -2.57 12.43 -19.85
N ALA A 42 -1.58 13.27 -19.53
CA ALA A 42 -0.91 14.13 -20.50
C ALA A 42 -0.11 13.29 -21.53
N GLY A 43 0.34 12.10 -21.12
CA GLY A 43 0.96 11.11 -22.00
C GLY A 43 2.23 11.61 -22.68
N PRO A 44 2.67 10.98 -23.79
CA PRO A 44 3.91 11.34 -24.47
C PRO A 44 3.96 12.80 -24.93
N ARG A 45 2.83 13.36 -25.38
CA ARG A 45 2.75 14.76 -25.85
C ARG A 45 2.97 15.75 -24.71
N GLY A 46 2.40 15.52 -23.54
CA GLY A 46 2.62 16.36 -22.36
C GLY A 46 4.08 16.34 -21.88
N HIS A 47 4.72 15.16 -21.93
CA HIS A 47 6.13 15.03 -21.58
C HIS A 47 7.05 15.72 -22.59
N TRP A 48 6.78 15.57 -23.90
CA TRP A 48 7.47 16.33 -24.93
C TRP A 48 7.35 17.84 -24.71
N LEU A 49 6.12 18.31 -24.44
CA LEU A 49 5.85 19.72 -24.17
C LEU A 49 6.58 20.23 -22.91
N ALA A 50 6.66 19.40 -21.86
CA ALA A 50 7.43 19.71 -20.65
C ALA A 50 8.92 19.90 -20.91
N GLY A 51 9.48 19.25 -21.95
CA GLY A 51 10.85 19.46 -22.40
C GLY A 51 11.13 20.87 -22.94
N LEU A 52 10.09 21.58 -23.37
CA LEU A 52 10.20 22.92 -23.97
C LEU A 52 10.05 24.07 -22.95
N ASN A 53 9.65 23.79 -21.72
CA ASN A 53 9.41 24.80 -20.69
C ASN A 53 10.14 24.46 -19.38
N PRO A 54 11.11 25.28 -18.92
CA PRO A 54 11.85 25.06 -17.67
C PRO A 54 10.95 24.88 -16.43
N ASP A 55 9.79 25.50 -16.41
CA ASP A 55 8.83 25.43 -15.30
C ASP A 55 8.18 24.05 -15.13
N TRP A 56 8.18 23.24 -16.19
CA TRP A 56 7.61 21.89 -16.21
C TRP A 56 8.67 20.79 -16.07
N LYS A 57 9.91 21.12 -15.71
CA LYS A 57 10.99 20.12 -15.46
C LYS A 57 10.61 19.06 -14.42
N TYR A 58 9.68 19.34 -13.52
CA TYR A 58 9.18 18.34 -12.57
C TYR A 58 8.49 17.16 -13.29
N ALA A 59 7.85 17.39 -14.44
CA ALA A 59 7.16 16.37 -15.23
C ALA A 59 8.15 15.33 -15.78
N LEU A 60 9.34 15.81 -16.20
CA LEU A 60 10.44 14.97 -16.68
C LEU A 60 11.05 14.12 -15.56
N ARG A 61 10.99 14.60 -14.30
CA ARG A 61 11.48 13.87 -13.11
C ARG A 61 10.45 12.90 -12.54
N ALA A 62 9.17 13.29 -12.54
CA ALA A 62 8.07 12.50 -11.99
C ALA A 62 7.61 11.37 -12.94
N GLY A 63 7.89 11.48 -14.25
CA GLY A 63 7.73 10.40 -15.23
C GLY A 63 8.66 9.20 -15.03
N ALA A 64 9.60 9.25 -14.07
CA ALA A 64 10.47 8.12 -13.72
C ALA A 64 9.71 6.87 -13.22
N GLY A 65 8.43 7.01 -12.83
CA GLY A 65 7.55 5.90 -12.45
C GLY A 65 6.41 5.58 -13.45
N ALA A 66 6.24 6.37 -14.52
CA ALA A 66 5.16 6.17 -15.48
C ALA A 66 5.55 6.73 -16.86
N ALA A 67 6.23 5.89 -17.65
CA ALA A 67 6.32 5.93 -19.11
C ALA A 67 6.49 7.32 -19.77
N ALA A 68 7.74 7.79 -19.96
CA ALA A 68 8.00 8.91 -20.88
C ALA A 68 9.45 9.06 -21.38
N GLY A 69 10.21 7.98 -21.53
CA GLY A 69 11.21 7.93 -22.61
C GLY A 69 10.55 7.31 -23.83
N PRO A 70 10.99 7.59 -25.09
CA PRO A 70 10.57 6.75 -26.21
C PRO A 70 10.76 5.28 -25.82
N GLU A 71 9.80 4.42 -26.18
CA GLU A 71 10.07 2.99 -26.09
C GLU A 71 11.30 2.73 -26.94
N PRO A 72 12.32 2.05 -26.41
CA PRO A 72 13.39 1.61 -27.27
C PRO A 72 12.78 0.74 -28.37
N ASP A 73 13.02 1.12 -29.64
CA ASP A 73 12.58 0.37 -30.83
C ASP A 73 13.35 -0.96 -30.92
N GLY A 74 13.00 -1.90 -30.03
CA GLY A 74 13.61 -3.22 -29.94
C GLY A 74 14.75 -3.36 -28.92
N PRO A 75 15.30 -4.58 -28.80
CA PRO A 75 16.28 -4.95 -27.77
C PRO A 75 17.59 -4.14 -27.84
N GLU A 76 18.08 -3.84 -29.04
CA GLU A 76 19.32 -3.06 -29.23
C GLU A 76 19.19 -1.61 -28.75
N ALA A 77 18.00 -1.01 -28.90
CA ALA A 77 17.74 0.33 -28.38
C ALA A 77 17.62 0.31 -26.85
N ALA A 78 17.12 -0.79 -26.26
CA ALA A 78 17.05 -0.97 -24.82
C ALA A 78 18.44 -1.14 -24.21
N GLU A 79 19.30 -1.93 -24.84
CA GLU A 79 20.71 -2.09 -24.46
C GLU A 79 21.47 -0.75 -24.51
N ARG A 80 21.36 0.00 -25.61
CA ARG A 80 21.97 1.33 -25.71
C ARG A 80 21.46 2.29 -24.63
N LEU A 81 20.15 2.32 -24.38
CA LEU A 81 19.59 3.14 -23.30
C LEU A 81 20.08 2.70 -21.92
N TRP A 82 20.33 1.41 -21.72
CA TRP A 82 20.88 0.89 -20.47
C TRP A 82 22.34 1.31 -20.26
N GLU A 83 23.15 1.27 -21.33
CA GLU A 83 24.58 1.59 -21.27
C GLU A 83 24.87 3.09 -21.22
N GLU A 84 24.15 3.88 -22.02
CA GLU A 84 24.42 5.32 -22.22
C GLU A 84 23.48 6.22 -21.42
N GLY A 85 22.33 5.68 -20.97
CA GLY A 85 21.27 6.44 -20.35
C GLY A 85 21.61 6.95 -18.95
N LEU A 86 20.98 8.06 -18.59
CA LEU A 86 21.01 8.58 -17.22
C LEU A 86 20.36 7.59 -16.26
N PHE A 87 20.74 7.67 -14.99
CA PHE A 87 20.22 6.80 -13.94
C PHE A 87 18.67 6.70 -13.92
N ALA A 88 17.98 7.84 -14.06
CA ALA A 88 16.51 7.87 -14.08
C ALA A 88 15.93 7.15 -15.32
N GLU A 89 16.58 7.26 -16.48
CA GLU A 89 16.18 6.58 -17.71
C GLU A 89 16.37 5.06 -17.60
N ARG A 90 17.45 4.65 -16.94
CA ARG A 90 17.74 3.24 -16.63
C ARG A 90 16.70 2.63 -15.68
N ILE A 91 16.27 3.36 -14.63
CA ILE A 91 15.18 2.93 -13.73
C ILE A 91 13.86 2.81 -14.49
N ALA A 92 13.53 3.77 -15.35
CA ALA A 92 12.31 3.74 -16.16
C ALA A 92 12.34 2.59 -17.19
N LEU A 93 13.50 2.31 -17.79
CA LEU A 93 13.71 1.14 -18.64
C LEU A 93 13.49 -0.16 -17.88
N LEU A 94 14.16 -0.35 -16.73
CA LEU A 94 13.98 -1.56 -15.92
C LEU A 94 12.53 -1.74 -15.49
N SER A 95 11.87 -0.69 -15.01
CA SER A 95 10.47 -0.76 -14.59
C SER A 95 9.54 -1.24 -15.71
N ARG A 96 9.76 -0.78 -16.95
CA ARG A 96 9.03 -1.25 -18.13
C ARG A 96 9.36 -2.70 -18.47
N LEU A 97 10.65 -3.04 -18.58
CA LEU A 97 11.08 -4.41 -18.90
C LEU A 97 10.65 -5.40 -17.83
N ARG A 98 10.55 -5.02 -16.55
CA ARG A 98 10.00 -5.87 -15.50
C ARG A 98 8.53 -6.22 -15.70
N ALA A 99 7.75 -5.33 -16.31
CA ALA A 99 6.36 -5.60 -16.63
C ALA A 99 6.17 -6.45 -17.90
N SER A 100 7.03 -6.30 -18.91
CA SER A 100 6.85 -6.93 -20.23
C SER A 100 7.82 -8.09 -20.54
N ALA A 101 9.07 -7.99 -20.10
CA ALA A 101 10.17 -8.91 -20.40
C ALA A 101 11.13 -9.05 -19.19
N PRO A 102 10.66 -9.66 -18.07
CA PRO A 102 11.39 -9.65 -16.80
C PRO A 102 12.78 -10.31 -16.87
N GLY A 103 12.95 -11.31 -17.74
CA GLY A 103 14.24 -11.95 -18.00
C GLY A 103 15.26 -11.00 -18.64
N THR A 104 14.84 -10.16 -19.58
CA THR A 104 15.69 -9.14 -20.20
C THR A 104 16.12 -8.08 -19.19
N ALA A 105 15.19 -7.62 -18.35
CA ALA A 105 15.52 -6.69 -17.26
C ALA A 105 16.58 -7.27 -16.31
N LEU A 106 16.40 -8.54 -15.91
CA LEU A 106 17.33 -9.23 -15.03
C LEU A 106 18.71 -9.42 -15.68
N ALA A 107 18.75 -9.75 -16.97
CA ALA A 107 20.00 -9.90 -17.73
C ALA A 107 20.80 -8.59 -17.78
N LEU A 108 20.14 -7.47 -18.14
CA LEU A 108 20.77 -6.13 -18.16
C LEU A 108 21.34 -5.76 -16.78
N LEU A 109 20.54 -5.95 -15.73
CA LEU A 109 20.95 -5.65 -14.35
C LEU A 109 22.14 -6.51 -13.92
N THR A 110 22.10 -7.82 -14.20
CA THR A 110 23.15 -8.76 -13.83
C THR A 110 24.46 -8.43 -14.52
N ALA A 111 24.41 -8.02 -15.80
CA ALA A 111 25.59 -7.73 -16.60
C ALA A 111 26.42 -6.56 -16.04
N THR A 112 25.77 -5.50 -15.54
CA THR A 112 26.47 -4.30 -15.04
C THR A 112 26.58 -4.24 -13.52
N TRP A 113 25.98 -5.19 -12.79
CA TRP A 113 25.86 -5.15 -11.32
C TRP A 113 27.17 -4.84 -10.58
N LYS A 114 28.30 -5.42 -11.03
CA LYS A 114 29.60 -5.24 -10.37
C LYS A 114 30.20 -3.84 -10.56
N SER A 115 29.84 -3.12 -11.63
CA SER A 115 30.32 -1.76 -11.90
C SER A 115 29.44 -0.67 -11.27
N GLU A 116 28.20 -0.99 -10.88
CA GLU A 116 27.29 -0.01 -10.31
C GLU A 116 27.69 0.45 -8.90
N ARG A 117 27.36 1.71 -8.58
CA ARG A 117 27.53 2.26 -7.23
C ARG A 117 26.53 1.66 -6.25
N ALA A 118 26.83 1.70 -4.95
CA ALA A 118 25.98 1.09 -3.93
C ALA A 118 24.56 1.66 -3.87
N GLU A 119 24.40 2.98 -4.06
CA GLU A 119 23.11 3.66 -4.11
C GLU A 119 22.31 3.26 -5.36
N ASP A 120 22.97 3.25 -6.52
CA ASP A 120 22.36 2.86 -7.80
C ASP A 120 21.87 1.39 -7.74
N ARG A 121 22.69 0.49 -7.19
CA ARG A 121 22.34 -0.92 -6.97
C ARG A 121 21.11 -1.10 -6.10
N LEU A 122 20.98 -0.32 -5.03
CA LEU A 122 19.81 -0.40 -4.14
C LEU A 122 18.52 -0.08 -4.91
N MET A 123 18.54 0.96 -5.74
CA MET A 123 17.37 1.39 -6.51
C MET A 123 17.06 0.44 -7.68
N PHE A 124 18.07 -0.12 -8.34
CA PHE A 124 17.85 -1.15 -9.37
C PHE A 124 17.29 -2.44 -8.78
N LEU A 125 17.79 -2.84 -7.60
CA LEU A 125 17.29 -4.00 -6.88
C LEU A 125 15.82 -3.82 -6.47
N ASP A 126 15.43 -2.63 -6.02
CA ASP A 126 14.05 -2.29 -5.68
C ASP A 126 13.10 -2.43 -6.88
N SER A 127 13.60 -2.20 -8.11
CA SER A 127 12.81 -2.37 -9.33
C SER A 127 12.37 -3.83 -9.57
N LEU A 128 13.04 -4.82 -8.97
CA LEU A 128 12.66 -6.24 -9.09
C LEU A 128 11.36 -6.60 -8.36
N ARG A 129 10.86 -5.73 -7.46
CA ARG A 129 9.55 -5.92 -6.80
C ARG A 129 8.43 -6.13 -7.81
N THR A 130 8.48 -5.42 -8.93
CA THR A 130 7.57 -5.61 -10.05
C THR A 130 7.89 -6.93 -10.74
N GLY A 131 6.91 -7.84 -10.78
CA GLY A 131 7.06 -9.14 -11.42
C GLY A 131 8.05 -10.09 -10.72
N LEU A 132 8.34 -9.87 -9.43
CA LEU A 132 9.25 -10.71 -8.65
C LEU A 132 8.88 -12.21 -8.78
N SER A 133 9.86 -13.04 -9.10
CA SER A 133 9.65 -14.45 -9.38
C SER A 133 10.86 -15.31 -8.97
N ALA A 134 10.69 -16.63 -9.01
CA ALA A 134 11.79 -17.58 -8.76
C ALA A 134 12.98 -17.42 -9.73
N ALA A 135 12.78 -16.83 -10.91
CA ALA A 135 13.87 -16.57 -11.85
C ALA A 135 14.86 -15.51 -11.32
N ASP A 136 14.41 -14.63 -10.41
CA ASP A 136 15.24 -13.58 -9.81
C ASP A 136 16.11 -14.13 -8.66
N GLU A 137 15.78 -15.31 -8.11
CA GLU A 137 16.43 -15.88 -6.92
C GLU A 137 17.95 -16.03 -7.04
N PRO A 138 18.54 -16.59 -8.13
CA PRO A 138 19.98 -16.74 -8.22
C PRO A 138 20.74 -15.41 -8.12
N PHE A 139 20.21 -14.36 -8.74
CA PHE A 139 20.77 -13.02 -8.66
C PHE A 139 20.64 -12.43 -7.25
N LEU A 140 19.48 -12.58 -6.61
CA LEU A 140 19.24 -12.09 -5.26
C LEU A 140 20.12 -12.80 -4.22
N GLU A 141 20.35 -14.11 -4.34
CA GLU A 141 21.27 -14.87 -3.47
C GLU A 141 22.72 -14.38 -3.62
N GLN A 142 23.12 -13.95 -4.82
CA GLN A 142 24.40 -13.27 -5.02
C GLN A 142 24.42 -11.89 -4.35
N ALA A 143 23.33 -11.13 -4.45
CA ALA A 143 23.19 -9.80 -3.83
C ALA A 143 23.23 -9.84 -2.29
N LEU A 144 22.96 -10.99 -1.66
CA LEU A 144 23.20 -11.19 -0.21
C LEU A 144 24.67 -11.08 0.20
N THR A 145 25.61 -11.19 -0.74
CA THR A 145 27.05 -11.01 -0.47
C THR A 145 27.56 -9.60 -0.76
N ASP A 146 26.65 -8.66 -1.04
CA ASP A 146 27.02 -7.29 -1.36
C ASP A 146 27.74 -6.59 -0.20
N ARG A 147 28.72 -5.75 -0.50
CA ARG A 147 29.41 -4.91 0.50
C ARG A 147 28.47 -3.97 1.25
N SER A 148 27.41 -3.48 0.60
CA SER A 148 26.45 -2.55 1.17
C SER A 148 25.40 -3.29 2.00
N ARG A 149 25.28 -2.91 3.28
CA ARG A 149 24.25 -3.46 4.18
C ARG A 149 22.83 -3.27 3.64
N ASN A 150 22.53 -2.11 3.05
CA ASN A 150 21.20 -1.81 2.55
C ASN A 150 20.84 -2.65 1.31
N VAL A 151 21.84 -2.95 0.47
CA VAL A 151 21.66 -3.85 -0.68
C VAL A 151 21.38 -5.27 -0.20
N ARG A 152 22.16 -5.78 0.77
CA ARG A 152 21.91 -7.11 1.37
C ARG A 152 20.52 -7.21 2.01
N ALA A 153 20.14 -6.19 2.78
CA ALA A 153 18.83 -6.15 3.44
C ALA A 153 17.67 -6.17 2.43
N THR A 154 17.79 -5.41 1.34
CA THR A 154 16.77 -5.37 0.28
C THR A 154 16.72 -6.70 -0.47
N ALA A 155 17.87 -7.34 -0.75
CA ALA A 155 17.92 -8.65 -1.38
C ALA A 155 17.25 -9.71 -0.49
N ALA A 156 17.54 -9.71 0.82
CA ALA A 156 16.91 -10.59 1.79
C ALA A 156 15.39 -10.36 1.88
N GLU A 157 14.94 -9.10 1.84
CA GLU A 157 13.52 -8.76 1.85
C GLU A 157 12.80 -9.32 0.62
N LEU A 158 13.38 -9.16 -0.58
CA LEU A 158 12.83 -9.70 -1.83
C LEU A 158 12.79 -11.23 -1.80
N LEU A 159 13.88 -11.88 -1.36
CA LEU A 159 13.90 -13.34 -1.20
C LEU A 159 12.86 -13.83 -0.19
N SER A 160 12.63 -13.08 0.89
CA SER A 160 11.61 -13.40 1.89
C SER A 160 10.18 -13.23 1.37
N ALA A 161 9.98 -12.48 0.28
CA ALA A 161 8.71 -12.39 -0.44
C ALA A 161 8.48 -13.57 -1.40
N LEU A 162 9.48 -14.44 -1.59
CA LEU A 162 9.41 -15.67 -2.36
C LEU A 162 9.41 -16.88 -1.40
N PRO A 163 8.24 -17.45 -1.04
CA PRO A 163 8.15 -18.53 -0.06
C PRO A 163 8.95 -19.79 -0.41
N GLY A 164 9.22 -20.00 -1.71
CA GLY A 164 10.02 -21.13 -2.21
C GLY A 164 11.53 -20.87 -2.23
N SER A 165 12.01 -19.68 -1.87
CA SER A 165 13.43 -19.35 -1.96
C SER A 165 14.28 -20.09 -0.91
N ALA A 166 15.55 -20.30 -1.23
CA ALA A 166 16.52 -20.90 -0.32
C ALA A 166 16.68 -20.08 0.96
N LEU A 167 16.65 -18.74 0.88
CA LEU A 167 16.64 -17.87 2.07
C LEU A 167 15.42 -18.12 2.94
N ALA A 168 14.22 -18.16 2.35
CA ALA A 168 13.00 -18.40 3.09
C ALA A 168 13.03 -19.78 3.78
N ALA A 169 13.60 -20.81 3.14
CA ALA A 169 13.82 -22.13 3.76
C ALA A 169 14.79 -22.07 4.95
N ARG A 170 15.89 -21.31 4.84
CA ARG A 170 16.84 -21.10 5.95
C ARG A 170 16.18 -20.33 7.12
N MET A 171 15.40 -19.30 6.83
CA MET A 171 14.62 -18.55 7.83
C MET A 171 13.58 -19.44 8.52
N ALA A 172 12.87 -20.28 7.76
CA ALA A 172 11.95 -21.27 8.31
C ALA A 172 12.63 -22.24 9.28
N GLY A 173 13.84 -22.71 8.94
CA GLY A 173 14.64 -23.58 9.81
C GLY A 173 14.93 -22.91 11.16
N ARG A 174 15.46 -21.68 11.13
CA ARG A 174 15.77 -20.89 12.34
C ARG A 174 14.52 -20.52 13.14
N ALA A 175 13.43 -20.15 12.46
CA ALA A 175 12.17 -19.83 13.12
C ALA A 175 11.55 -21.05 13.83
N ARG A 176 11.63 -22.25 13.23
CA ARG A 176 11.14 -23.50 13.86
C ARG A 176 11.95 -23.96 15.06
N SER A 177 13.25 -23.63 15.13
CA SER A 177 14.04 -23.87 16.35
C SER A 177 13.67 -22.92 17.47
N CYS A 178 13.22 -21.70 17.14
CA CYS A 178 12.80 -20.72 18.14
C CYS A 178 11.35 -20.88 18.59
N VAL A 179 10.46 -21.38 17.74
CA VAL A 179 9.02 -21.42 18.01
C VAL A 179 8.52 -22.86 17.92
N SER A 180 7.93 -23.32 19.02
CA SER A 180 7.45 -24.69 19.17
C SER A 180 6.08 -24.75 19.86
N LEU A 181 5.40 -25.88 19.75
CA LEU A 181 4.15 -26.13 20.45
C LEU A 181 4.44 -26.98 21.69
N GLY A 182 4.24 -26.41 22.87
CA GLY A 182 4.25 -27.10 24.15
C GLY A 182 2.86 -27.59 24.56
N PRO A 183 2.72 -28.21 25.74
CA PRO A 183 1.43 -28.68 26.26
C PRO A 183 0.44 -27.53 26.52
N ASP A 184 0.94 -26.39 26.99
CA ASP A 184 0.12 -25.25 27.43
C ASP A 184 0.01 -24.12 26.38
N GLY A 185 0.68 -24.24 25.23
CA GLY A 185 0.70 -23.19 24.22
C GLY A 185 1.94 -23.15 23.35
N ILE A 186 2.10 -22.04 22.62
CA ILE A 186 3.30 -21.74 21.85
C ILE A 186 4.42 -21.31 22.80
N VAL A 187 5.54 -22.03 22.75
CA VAL A 187 6.76 -21.74 23.49
C VAL A 187 7.76 -21.08 22.55
N VAL A 188 8.34 -19.97 22.99
CA VAL A 188 9.32 -19.18 22.23
C VAL A 188 10.67 -19.18 22.94
N GLU A 189 11.68 -19.76 22.30
CA GLU A 189 13.08 -19.65 22.68
C GLU A 189 13.80 -18.76 21.65
N ALA A 190 13.82 -17.46 21.94
CA ALA A 190 14.45 -16.47 21.05
C ALA A 190 15.97 -16.70 20.94
N PRO A 191 16.60 -16.32 19.80
CA PRO A 191 18.05 -16.47 19.63
C PRO A 191 18.85 -15.75 20.74
N TYR A 192 19.97 -16.34 21.17
CA TYR A 192 20.89 -15.72 22.14
C TYR A 192 21.93 -14.80 21.48
N GLU A 193 22.16 -14.97 20.18
CA GLU A 193 23.07 -14.16 19.38
C GLU A 193 22.58 -14.05 17.92
N CYS A 194 23.11 -13.08 17.19
CA CYS A 194 22.99 -13.00 15.74
C CYS A 194 24.32 -13.45 15.13
N ASP A 195 24.35 -14.68 14.60
CA ASP A 195 25.55 -15.24 13.98
C ASP A 195 25.85 -14.63 12.59
N ALA A 196 27.05 -14.93 12.06
CA ALA A 196 27.46 -14.43 10.75
C ALA A 196 26.58 -14.93 9.59
N ALA A 197 25.95 -16.10 9.73
CA ALA A 197 25.05 -16.65 8.71
C ALA A 197 23.70 -15.92 8.72
N MET A 198 23.21 -15.50 9.89
CA MET A 198 22.04 -14.64 10.06
C MET A 198 22.30 -13.27 9.45
N GLU A 199 23.46 -12.66 9.72
CA GLU A 199 23.84 -11.37 9.12
C GLU A 199 23.96 -11.45 7.59
N ARG A 200 24.52 -12.55 7.06
CA ARG A 200 24.58 -12.81 5.61
C ARG A 200 23.18 -12.91 5.00
N ASP A 201 22.25 -13.54 5.71
CA ASP A 201 20.85 -13.68 5.28
C ASP A 201 20.00 -12.42 5.58
N GLY A 202 20.63 -11.30 5.93
CA GLY A 202 19.97 -10.00 6.05
C GLY A 202 19.40 -9.69 7.43
N VAL A 203 19.65 -10.52 8.44
CA VAL A 203 19.27 -10.22 9.83
C VAL A 203 20.17 -9.09 10.34
N ALA A 204 19.57 -7.97 10.73
CA ALA A 204 20.30 -6.87 11.32
C ALA A 204 20.67 -7.21 12.78
N PRO A 205 21.96 -7.11 13.18
CA PRO A 205 22.38 -7.49 14.53
C PRO A 205 21.91 -6.49 15.59
N ARG A 206 21.85 -5.20 15.26
CA ARG A 206 21.48 -4.15 16.24
C ARG A 206 20.00 -3.77 16.12
N PRO A 207 19.24 -3.80 17.24
CA PRO A 207 17.86 -3.33 17.26
C PRO A 207 17.78 -1.80 17.19
N PRO A 208 16.62 -1.25 16.79
CA PRO A 208 16.26 0.13 17.06
C PRO A 208 16.21 0.41 18.57
N ASN A 209 16.36 1.68 18.95
CA ASN A 209 16.28 2.11 20.36
C ASN A 209 14.98 1.65 21.02
N GLY A 210 15.07 1.10 22.23
CA GLY A 210 13.92 0.66 23.02
C GLY A 210 13.41 -0.75 22.71
N ARG A 211 14.06 -1.49 21.81
CA ARG A 211 13.71 -2.90 21.51
C ARG A 211 14.80 -3.86 22.00
N GLY A 212 14.37 -4.93 22.66
CA GLY A 212 15.29 -6.00 23.12
C GLY A 212 15.89 -6.77 21.95
N GLU A 213 17.18 -7.12 22.06
CA GLU A 213 17.93 -7.81 20.99
C GLU A 213 17.32 -9.16 20.61
N ARG A 214 16.97 -9.98 21.62
CA ARG A 214 16.35 -11.30 21.41
C ARG A 214 15.05 -11.21 20.61
N ALA A 215 14.17 -10.29 21.00
CA ALA A 215 12.89 -10.05 20.30
C ALA A 215 13.10 -9.50 18.90
N TRP A 216 14.12 -8.65 18.70
CA TRP A 216 14.49 -8.12 17.40
C TRP A 216 14.98 -9.21 16.43
N TRP A 217 15.84 -10.12 16.87
CA TRP A 217 16.30 -11.23 16.03
C TRP A 217 15.19 -12.23 15.75
N LEU A 218 14.43 -12.64 16.79
CA LEU A 218 13.26 -13.50 16.61
C LEU A 218 12.30 -12.93 15.57
N GLY A 219 11.97 -11.64 15.71
CA GLY A 219 11.04 -10.98 14.83
C GLY A 219 11.49 -11.04 13.37
N GLN A 220 12.77 -10.79 13.08
CA GLN A 220 13.30 -10.87 11.72
C GLN A 220 13.27 -12.30 11.16
N LEU A 221 13.54 -13.32 11.97
CA LEU A 221 13.47 -14.73 11.55
C LEU A 221 12.04 -15.15 11.22
N VAL A 222 11.08 -14.79 12.07
CA VAL A 222 9.65 -15.11 11.86
C VAL A 222 9.09 -14.33 10.67
N ASP A 223 9.45 -13.05 10.52
CA ASP A 223 9.04 -12.19 9.40
C ASP A 223 9.42 -12.79 8.04
N ALA A 224 10.63 -13.37 7.98
CA ALA A 224 11.23 -13.87 6.76
C ALA A 224 10.89 -15.35 6.48
N ALA A 225 10.24 -16.04 7.43
CA ALA A 225 9.81 -17.42 7.24
C ALA A 225 8.52 -17.50 6.40
N PRO A 226 8.40 -18.46 5.45
CA PRO A 226 7.16 -18.77 4.78
C PRO A 226 6.04 -19.07 5.77
N LEU A 227 4.87 -18.47 5.59
CA LEU A 227 3.72 -18.68 6.47
C LEU A 227 3.24 -20.14 6.46
N ALA A 228 3.44 -20.85 5.35
CA ALA A 228 3.20 -22.29 5.24
C ALA A 228 4.01 -23.15 6.24
N THR A 229 5.05 -22.58 6.85
CA THR A 229 5.83 -23.25 7.90
C THR A 229 4.98 -23.54 9.13
N TRP A 230 4.05 -22.66 9.48
CA TRP A 230 3.35 -22.70 10.76
C TRP A 230 2.26 -23.77 10.85
N PRO A 231 1.38 -23.96 9.84
CA PRO A 231 0.46 -25.10 9.83
C PRO A 231 1.19 -26.43 10.00
N ALA A 232 2.28 -26.65 9.25
CA ALA A 232 3.09 -27.86 9.37
C ALA A 232 3.73 -27.99 10.77
N ARG A 233 4.25 -26.89 11.33
CA ARG A 233 4.86 -26.86 12.66
C ARG A 233 3.85 -27.13 13.79
N PHE A 234 2.61 -26.74 13.58
CA PHE A 234 1.54 -26.83 14.58
C PHE A 234 0.47 -27.87 14.24
N GLY A 235 0.87 -28.98 13.60
CA GLY A 235 0.02 -30.17 13.45
C GLY A 235 -1.13 -30.01 12.46
N GLY A 236 -0.94 -29.25 11.40
CA GLY A 236 -1.95 -29.02 10.34
C GLY A 236 -3.03 -28.01 10.70
N ARG A 237 -2.86 -27.25 11.79
CA ARG A 237 -3.81 -26.20 12.19
C ARG A 237 -3.95 -25.13 11.12
N THR A 238 -5.17 -24.61 11.00
CA THR A 238 -5.47 -23.42 10.19
C THR A 238 -4.88 -22.16 10.82
N PRO A 239 -4.71 -21.06 10.06
CA PRO A 239 -4.23 -19.79 10.62
C PRO A 239 -5.04 -19.34 11.85
N ASP A 240 -6.37 -19.37 11.81
CA ASP A 240 -7.23 -18.99 12.95
C ASP A 240 -6.97 -19.84 14.19
N GLN A 241 -6.81 -21.16 14.01
CA GLN A 241 -6.48 -22.07 15.09
C GLN A 241 -5.08 -21.83 15.68
N ILE A 242 -4.14 -21.32 14.88
CA ILE A 242 -2.77 -21.00 15.34
C ILE A 242 -2.79 -19.68 16.12
N ILE A 243 -3.44 -18.65 15.60
CA ILE A 243 -3.57 -17.34 16.26
C ILE A 243 -4.33 -17.43 17.59
N ALA A 244 -5.25 -18.40 17.72
CA ALA A 244 -5.97 -18.67 18.97
C ALA A 244 -5.16 -19.43 20.03
N LEU A 245 -3.97 -19.94 19.70
CA LEU A 245 -3.14 -20.62 20.70
C LEU A 245 -2.56 -19.60 21.69
N PRO A 246 -2.56 -19.90 23.01
CA PRO A 246 -1.84 -19.08 23.97
C PRO A 246 -0.35 -19.06 23.63
N VAL A 247 0.26 -17.88 23.69
CA VAL A 247 1.70 -17.70 23.53
C VAL A 247 2.29 -17.37 24.90
N LEU A 248 3.24 -18.19 25.35
CA LEU A 248 3.80 -18.08 26.69
C LEU A 248 4.82 -16.92 26.79
N ASP A 249 5.14 -16.55 28.04
CA ASP A 249 6.19 -15.59 28.41
C ASP A 249 6.10 -14.22 27.69
N ASP A 250 4.87 -13.73 27.49
CA ASP A 250 4.54 -12.44 26.88
C ASP A 250 5.05 -12.24 25.44
N TRP A 251 5.38 -13.32 24.72
CA TRP A 251 5.86 -13.26 23.34
C TRP A 251 4.78 -12.99 22.28
N GLN A 252 3.51 -13.03 22.67
CA GLN A 252 2.38 -12.90 21.74
C GLN A 252 2.47 -11.65 20.84
N PRO A 253 2.75 -10.43 21.36
CA PRO A 253 2.77 -9.23 20.54
C PRO A 253 3.88 -9.26 19.49
N ASP A 254 5.08 -9.73 19.83
CA ASP A 254 6.19 -9.84 18.88
C ASP A 254 5.92 -10.89 17.80
N LEU A 255 5.41 -12.07 18.20
CA LEU A 255 5.15 -13.17 17.28
C LEU A 255 4.03 -12.82 16.28
N HIS A 256 2.91 -12.29 16.78
CA HIS A 256 1.79 -11.89 15.93
C HIS A 256 2.17 -10.69 15.06
N ALA A 257 2.91 -9.70 15.57
CA ALA A 257 3.36 -8.57 14.76
C ALA A 257 4.26 -9.05 13.61
N SER A 258 5.05 -10.10 13.85
CA SER A 258 5.86 -10.74 12.84
C SER A 258 5.06 -11.49 11.78
N TRP A 259 4.05 -12.26 12.19
CA TRP A 259 3.12 -12.88 11.26
C TRP A 259 2.33 -11.85 10.45
N CYS A 260 1.97 -10.69 11.01
CA CYS A 260 1.35 -9.60 10.26
C CYS A 260 2.27 -9.11 9.12
N ARG A 261 3.55 -8.89 9.41
CA ARG A 261 4.52 -8.46 8.39
C ARG A 261 4.75 -9.54 7.33
N ALA A 262 4.82 -10.81 7.73
CA ALA A 262 4.93 -11.95 6.81
C ALA A 262 3.69 -12.08 5.91
N ALA A 263 2.48 -11.93 6.45
CA ALA A 263 1.21 -12.00 5.72
C ALA A 263 1.13 -10.93 4.63
N VAL A 264 1.48 -9.68 4.96
CA VAL A 264 1.52 -8.58 3.99
C VAL A 264 2.57 -8.85 2.91
N ARG A 265 3.78 -9.26 3.31
CA ARG A 265 4.89 -9.51 2.37
C ARG A 265 4.59 -10.64 1.39
N GLN A 266 4.02 -11.75 1.88
CA GLN A 266 3.69 -12.93 1.07
C GLN A 266 2.31 -12.82 0.42
N ARG A 267 1.55 -11.75 0.69
CA ARG A 267 0.16 -11.53 0.26
C ARG A 267 -0.77 -12.69 0.62
N ASP A 268 -0.55 -13.29 1.79
CA ASP A 268 -1.34 -14.42 2.28
C ASP A 268 -2.64 -13.92 2.94
N THR A 269 -3.74 -14.02 2.20
CA THR A 269 -5.04 -13.53 2.66
C THR A 269 -5.65 -14.39 3.77
N ALA A 270 -5.28 -15.67 3.89
CA ALA A 270 -5.81 -16.53 4.96
C ALA A 270 -5.21 -16.12 6.31
N TRP A 271 -3.91 -15.87 6.35
CA TRP A 271 -3.25 -15.31 7.53
C TRP A 271 -3.69 -13.90 7.85
N ALA A 272 -3.88 -13.05 6.84
CA ALA A 272 -4.37 -11.70 7.06
C ALA A 272 -5.75 -11.68 7.73
N ARG A 273 -6.67 -12.56 7.31
CA ARG A 273 -7.99 -12.72 7.96
C ARG A 273 -7.86 -13.17 9.41
N ALA A 274 -7.08 -14.21 9.67
CA ALA A 274 -6.90 -14.74 11.02
C ALA A 274 -6.27 -13.73 11.98
N LEU A 275 -5.31 -12.93 11.50
CA LEU A 275 -4.63 -11.90 12.30
C LEU A 275 -5.50 -10.65 12.51
N LEU A 276 -6.28 -10.25 11.51
CA LEU A 276 -7.26 -9.15 11.65
C LEU A 276 -8.40 -9.54 12.59
N GLY A 277 -8.85 -10.79 12.51
CA GLY A 277 -10.05 -11.26 13.20
C GLY A 277 -11.32 -10.54 12.73
N PRO A 278 -12.46 -10.77 13.40
CA PRO A 278 -13.65 -9.96 13.18
C PRO A 278 -13.38 -8.50 13.57
N PRO A 279 -14.07 -7.54 12.95
CA PRO A 279 -13.98 -6.14 13.37
C PRO A 279 -14.32 -6.05 14.87
N PRO A 280 -13.49 -5.38 15.69
CA PRO A 280 -13.67 -5.36 17.13
C PRO A 280 -15.07 -4.82 17.50
N ALA A 281 -15.63 -5.34 18.59
CA ALA A 281 -16.85 -4.77 19.16
C ALA A 281 -16.54 -3.45 19.87
N ALA A 282 -17.51 -2.53 19.96
CA ALA A 282 -17.32 -1.17 20.49
C ALA A 282 -16.71 -1.09 21.91
N ALA A 283 -16.84 -2.13 22.72
CA ALA A 283 -16.29 -2.20 24.08
C ALA A 283 -14.91 -2.88 24.17
N ALA A 284 -14.39 -3.41 23.06
CA ALA A 284 -13.10 -4.08 23.05
C ALA A 284 -11.96 -3.06 22.92
N PRO A 285 -10.86 -3.20 23.69
CA PRO A 285 -9.67 -2.39 23.49
C PRO A 285 -9.15 -2.55 22.05
N LEU A 286 -8.81 -1.44 21.40
CA LEU A 286 -8.12 -1.41 20.10
C LEU A 286 -6.63 -1.82 20.29
N ALA A 287 -6.39 -3.02 20.79
CA ALA A 287 -5.05 -3.60 20.85
C ALA A 287 -4.77 -4.34 19.54
N ALA A 288 -4.66 -3.59 18.44
CA ALA A 288 -4.32 -4.19 17.15
C ALA A 288 -2.86 -4.68 17.21
N VAL A 289 -2.65 -5.99 17.05
CA VAL A 289 -1.30 -6.49 16.84
C VAL A 289 -0.89 -6.21 15.38
N GLY A 290 0.04 -5.29 15.20
CA GLY A 290 0.49 -4.87 13.86
C GLY A 290 -0.32 -3.69 13.31
N ASP A 291 -0.40 -3.60 11.98
CA ASP A 291 -1.02 -2.49 11.25
C ASP A 291 -2.23 -3.01 10.44
N PRO A 292 -3.48 -2.81 10.93
CA PRO A 292 -4.69 -3.30 10.27
C PRO A 292 -4.84 -2.80 8.83
N ALA A 293 -4.44 -1.57 8.54
CA ALA A 293 -4.55 -1.02 7.19
C ALA A 293 -3.68 -1.81 6.20
N LYS A 294 -2.49 -2.26 6.61
CA LYS A 294 -1.64 -3.10 5.76
C LYS A 294 -2.25 -4.49 5.53
N LEU A 295 -2.81 -5.13 6.54
CA LEU A 295 -3.48 -6.43 6.37
C LEU A 295 -4.71 -6.31 5.47
N LEU A 296 -5.53 -5.27 5.67
CA LEU A 296 -6.68 -4.98 4.81
C LEU A 296 -6.27 -4.72 3.35
N SER A 297 -5.11 -4.09 3.12
CA SER A 297 -4.63 -3.76 1.77
C SER A 297 -4.43 -4.98 0.85
N ILE A 298 -4.21 -6.17 1.43
CA ILE A 298 -4.04 -7.41 0.67
C ILE A 298 -5.32 -8.26 0.56
N LEU A 299 -6.39 -7.91 1.30
CA LEU A 299 -7.69 -8.58 1.20
C LEU A 299 -8.45 -8.15 -0.08
N PRO A 300 -9.39 -8.99 -0.56
CA PRO A 300 -10.33 -8.61 -1.61
C PRO A 300 -11.08 -7.32 -1.29
N GLU A 301 -11.36 -6.51 -2.31
CA GLU A 301 -11.90 -5.16 -2.14
C GLU A 301 -13.24 -5.11 -1.38
N GLY A 302 -14.14 -6.06 -1.68
CA GLY A 302 -15.44 -6.16 -1.02
C GLY A 302 -15.32 -6.54 0.46
N GLU A 303 -14.49 -7.54 0.76
CA GLU A 303 -14.23 -8.00 2.13
C GLU A 303 -13.58 -6.89 2.97
N ARG A 304 -12.59 -6.20 2.42
CA ARG A 304 -11.99 -5.03 3.05
C ARG A 304 -13.04 -3.95 3.35
N ALA A 305 -13.92 -3.65 2.40
CA ALA A 305 -14.94 -2.62 2.58
C ALA A 305 -15.95 -3.00 3.68
N GLU A 306 -16.37 -4.26 3.74
CA GLU A 306 -17.26 -4.77 4.79
C GLU A 306 -16.61 -4.70 6.18
N TRP A 307 -15.36 -5.13 6.29
CA TRP A 307 -14.63 -5.09 7.56
C TRP A 307 -14.50 -3.64 8.08
N VAL A 308 -14.09 -2.71 7.22
CA VAL A 308 -13.93 -1.29 7.60
C VAL A 308 -15.28 -0.64 7.89
N ALA A 309 -16.34 -0.99 7.16
CA ALA A 309 -17.70 -0.52 7.45
C ALA A 309 -18.16 -0.93 8.86
N ALA A 310 -17.96 -2.20 9.21
CA ALA A 310 -18.29 -2.73 10.53
C ALA A 310 -17.43 -2.11 11.63
N PHE A 311 -16.14 -1.88 11.38
CA PHE A 311 -15.25 -1.18 12.30
C PHE A 311 -15.74 0.25 12.60
N ILE A 312 -16.11 1.00 11.56
CA ILE A 312 -16.63 2.37 11.69
C ILE A 312 -17.96 2.38 12.45
N ALA A 313 -18.84 1.42 12.19
CA ALA A 313 -20.09 1.30 12.92
C ALA A 313 -19.87 1.06 14.43
N ALA A 314 -18.81 0.36 14.81
CA ALA A 314 -18.49 0.07 16.20
C ALA A 314 -17.68 1.18 16.92
N HIS A 315 -16.74 1.84 16.23
CA HIS A 315 -15.77 2.76 16.86
C HIS A 315 -15.83 4.20 16.35
N GLY A 316 -16.65 4.48 15.34
CA GLY A 316 -16.70 5.78 14.67
C GLY A 316 -15.49 6.03 13.75
N LEU A 317 -15.35 7.29 13.34
CA LEU A 317 -14.44 7.69 12.25
C LEU A 317 -13.02 8.02 12.69
N SER A 318 -12.81 8.43 13.94
CA SER A 318 -11.52 8.93 14.43
C SER A 318 -10.40 7.89 14.28
N GLU A 319 -10.72 6.61 14.47
CA GLU A 319 -9.77 5.49 14.43
C GLU A 319 -9.69 4.83 13.04
N ALA A 320 -10.52 5.24 12.08
CA ALA A 320 -10.65 4.55 10.79
C ALA A 320 -9.83 5.17 9.65
N PHE A 321 -9.19 6.33 9.86
CA PHE A 321 -8.61 7.14 8.78
C PHE A 321 -7.59 6.38 7.92
N GLN A 322 -6.66 5.63 8.54
CA GLN A 322 -5.65 4.86 7.80
C GLN A 322 -6.28 3.71 7.00
N MET A 323 -7.32 3.07 7.54
CA MET A 323 -8.03 1.96 6.90
C MET A 323 -8.88 2.43 5.72
N LEU A 324 -9.49 3.61 5.82
CA LEU A 324 -10.17 4.28 4.71
C LEU A 324 -9.22 4.54 3.53
N GLY A 325 -7.95 4.85 3.83
CA GLY A 325 -6.92 5.14 2.83
C GLY A 325 -6.51 3.94 1.96
N VAL A 326 -6.73 2.70 2.43
CA VAL A 326 -6.41 1.47 1.68
C VAL A 326 -7.62 0.86 0.97
N CYS A 327 -8.82 1.44 1.14
CA CYS A 327 -10.04 0.96 0.51
C CYS A 327 -10.06 1.29 -0.99
N ALA A 328 -10.69 0.41 -1.78
CA ALA A 328 -10.85 0.65 -3.22
C ALA A 328 -11.72 1.89 -3.46
N VAL A 329 -11.47 2.59 -4.56
CA VAL A 329 -12.21 3.80 -4.94
C VAL A 329 -12.96 3.58 -6.26
N PRO A 330 -14.25 3.95 -6.36
CA PRO A 330 -15.09 4.46 -5.27
C PRO A 330 -15.31 3.42 -4.16
N TRP A 331 -15.55 3.89 -2.94
CA TRP A 331 -15.87 3.04 -1.80
C TRP A 331 -17.13 2.23 -2.08
N ALA A 332 -17.07 0.94 -1.81
CA ALA A 332 -18.23 0.06 -1.95
C ALA A 332 -19.40 0.53 -1.06
N VAL A 333 -20.63 0.20 -1.47
CA VAL A 333 -21.86 0.67 -0.82
C VAL A 333 -21.86 0.51 0.71
N PRO A 334 -21.46 -0.64 1.31
CA PRO A 334 -21.45 -0.79 2.76
C PRO A 334 -20.53 0.22 3.46
N LEU A 335 -19.33 0.43 2.92
CA LEU A 335 -18.37 1.38 3.48
C LEU A 335 -18.83 2.83 3.32
N GLY A 336 -19.36 3.18 2.14
CA GLY A 336 -19.89 4.52 1.91
C GLY A 336 -21.02 4.86 2.88
N ARG A 337 -21.95 3.92 3.11
CA ARG A 337 -23.03 4.08 4.09
C ARG A 337 -22.49 4.25 5.51
N ALA A 338 -21.61 3.37 5.96
CA ALA A 338 -21.03 3.44 7.30
C ALA A 338 -20.33 4.79 7.57
N VAL A 339 -19.63 5.35 6.58
CA VAL A 339 -19.01 6.69 6.73
C VAL A 339 -20.07 7.78 6.84
N VAL A 340 -21.10 7.77 5.99
CA VAL A 340 -22.18 8.76 6.02
C VAL A 340 -22.96 8.67 7.34
N ASP A 341 -23.31 7.46 7.77
CA ASP A 341 -24.02 7.22 9.03
C ASP A 341 -23.18 7.68 10.23
N ALA A 342 -21.87 7.44 10.23
CA ALA A 342 -20.99 7.89 11.32
C ALA A 342 -20.81 9.42 11.35
N LEU A 343 -20.85 10.10 10.20
CA LEU A 343 -20.89 11.57 10.14
C LEU A 343 -22.22 12.10 10.70
N ASP A 344 -23.33 11.42 10.42
CA ASP A 344 -24.65 11.78 10.93
C ASP A 344 -24.75 11.61 12.45
N ILE A 345 -24.22 10.48 12.96
CA ILE A 345 -24.10 10.24 14.41
C ILE A 345 -23.24 11.33 15.07
N ALA A 346 -22.13 11.75 14.43
CA ALA A 346 -21.29 12.81 14.95
C ALA A 346 -22.01 14.17 14.98
N ARG A 347 -22.85 14.47 13.98
CA ARG A 347 -23.75 15.64 13.99
C ARG A 347 -24.68 15.58 15.18
N ASP A 348 -25.37 14.45 15.36
CA ASP A 348 -26.39 14.29 16.40
C ASP A 348 -25.78 14.32 17.81
N ALA A 349 -24.51 13.91 17.93
CA ALA A 349 -23.72 14.05 19.16
C ALA A 349 -23.23 15.49 19.43
N GLY A 350 -23.58 16.47 18.58
CA GLY A 350 -23.21 17.88 18.75
C GLY A 350 -21.75 18.20 18.41
N SER A 351 -21.04 17.31 17.73
CA SER A 351 -19.68 17.59 17.25
C SER A 351 -19.70 18.65 16.15
N TYR A 352 -18.54 19.22 15.82
CA TYR A 352 -18.42 20.13 14.69
C TYR A 352 -17.84 19.43 13.45
N PRO A 353 -18.24 19.82 12.22
CA PRO A 353 -17.77 19.16 10.99
C PRO A 353 -16.26 19.21 10.77
N TRP A 354 -15.58 20.28 11.21
CA TRP A 354 -14.13 20.43 10.99
C TRP A 354 -13.28 19.41 11.76
N SER A 355 -13.80 18.85 12.85
CA SER A 355 -13.20 17.70 13.55
C SER A 355 -13.07 16.48 12.64
N PHE A 356 -13.88 16.40 11.58
CA PHE A 356 -13.88 15.32 10.60
C PHE A 356 -13.39 15.79 9.21
N SER A 357 -12.73 16.95 9.11
CA SER A 357 -12.29 17.53 7.83
C SER A 357 -11.45 16.57 6.98
N GLY A 358 -10.57 15.77 7.60
CA GLY A 358 -9.81 14.74 6.91
C GLY A 358 -10.69 13.67 6.26
N VAL A 359 -11.66 13.14 7.02
CA VAL A 359 -12.61 12.13 6.54
C VAL A 359 -13.59 12.71 5.52
N MET A 360 -14.08 13.94 5.72
CA MET A 360 -14.91 14.65 4.75
C MET A 360 -14.18 14.84 3.42
N GLY A 361 -12.90 15.23 3.46
CA GLY A 361 -12.07 15.33 2.26
C GLY A 361 -11.89 13.97 1.58
N LEU A 362 -11.74 12.89 2.33
CA LEU A 362 -11.76 11.54 1.77
C LEU A 362 -13.12 11.20 1.18
N ALA A 363 -14.24 11.47 1.86
CA ALA A 363 -15.60 11.17 1.41
C ALA A 363 -15.94 11.90 0.10
N GLU A 364 -15.61 13.19 -0.03
CA GLU A 364 -15.76 13.97 -1.27
C GLU A 364 -15.09 13.27 -2.47
N ARG A 365 -13.94 12.63 -2.23
CA ARG A 365 -13.19 11.89 -3.25
C ARG A 365 -13.72 10.45 -3.37
N CYS A 366 -13.91 9.72 -2.29
CA CYS A 366 -13.98 8.26 -2.35
C CYS A 366 -15.40 7.73 -2.38
N LEU A 367 -16.41 8.47 -1.91
CA LEU A 367 -17.81 8.01 -1.98
C LEU A 367 -18.25 7.78 -3.43
N ASP A 368 -19.13 6.81 -3.63
CA ASP A 368 -19.81 6.61 -4.91
C ASP A 368 -20.74 7.80 -5.18
N PRO A 369 -20.65 8.46 -6.36
CA PRO A 369 -21.57 9.53 -6.76
C PRO A 369 -23.07 9.16 -6.68
N ALA A 370 -23.41 7.87 -6.79
CA ALA A 370 -24.79 7.40 -6.62
C ALA A 370 -25.37 7.68 -5.21
N GLY A 371 -24.52 7.90 -4.21
CA GLY A 371 -24.91 8.26 -2.84
C GLY A 371 -25.30 9.73 -2.64
N ALA A 372 -25.29 10.56 -3.69
CA ALA A 372 -25.52 12.01 -3.56
C ALA A 372 -26.87 12.37 -2.90
N GLU A 373 -27.95 11.67 -3.26
CA GLU A 373 -29.28 11.93 -2.72
C GLU A 373 -29.41 11.51 -1.26
N GLN A 374 -28.73 10.42 -0.85
CA GLN A 374 -28.68 10.02 0.56
C GLN A 374 -28.02 11.11 1.41
N VAL A 375 -26.90 11.67 0.95
CA VAL A 375 -26.21 12.75 1.66
C VAL A 375 -27.04 14.04 1.65
N ALA A 376 -27.73 14.35 0.54
CA ALA A 376 -28.56 15.54 0.42
C ALA A 376 -29.72 15.55 1.45
N ALA A 377 -30.28 14.38 1.78
CA ALA A 377 -31.32 14.25 2.80
C ALA A 377 -30.83 14.71 4.19
N LEU A 378 -29.56 14.44 4.53
CA LEU A 378 -28.96 14.82 5.83
C LEU A 378 -28.74 16.33 5.95
N ALA A 379 -28.65 17.03 4.82
CA ALA A 379 -28.38 18.45 4.78
C ALA A 379 -29.60 19.33 5.13
N GLY A 380 -30.82 18.75 5.12
CA GLY A 380 -32.07 19.45 5.41
C GLY A 380 -32.74 19.10 6.75
N GLY A 381 -32.15 18.21 7.56
CA GLY A 381 -32.91 17.43 8.55
C GLY A 381 -32.59 17.57 10.05
N GLY A 382 -31.68 18.43 10.49
CA GLY A 382 -31.28 18.46 11.91
C GLY A 382 -31.94 19.57 12.73
N GLU A 383 -32.87 19.24 13.64
CA GLU A 383 -33.00 20.03 14.88
C GLU A 383 -31.68 19.84 15.65
N GLY A 384 -31.01 20.94 16.00
CA GLY A 384 -29.72 20.84 16.70
C GLY A 384 -29.86 20.08 18.02
N ALA A 385 -28.87 19.24 18.36
CA ALA A 385 -28.87 18.57 19.65
C ALA A 385 -29.01 19.61 20.79
N PRO A 386 -29.78 19.31 21.84
CA PRO A 386 -30.11 20.28 22.89
C PRO A 386 -28.88 20.89 23.59
N ASP A 387 -27.75 20.18 23.58
CA ASP A 387 -26.46 20.63 24.14
C ASP A 387 -25.42 21.01 23.07
N ALA A 388 -25.80 21.09 21.79
CA ALA A 388 -24.87 21.46 20.72
C ALA A 388 -24.43 22.93 20.84
N GLY A 389 -23.16 23.18 20.53
CA GLY A 389 -22.64 24.54 20.48
C GLY A 389 -23.39 25.41 19.45
N PRO A 390 -23.45 26.74 19.64
CA PRO A 390 -24.22 27.63 18.77
C PRO A 390 -23.85 27.47 17.30
N GLY A 391 -24.83 27.16 16.44
CA GLY A 391 -24.64 27.08 14.99
C GLY A 391 -24.03 25.76 14.47
N ALA A 392 -23.74 24.77 15.31
CA ALA A 392 -23.20 23.47 14.87
C ALA A 392 -24.09 22.79 13.81
N ALA A 393 -25.41 22.83 13.99
CA ALA A 393 -26.38 22.28 13.03
C ALA A 393 -26.31 22.97 11.65
N ALA A 394 -26.12 24.29 11.61
CA ALA A 394 -25.98 25.04 10.36
C ALA A 394 -24.69 24.64 9.61
N TYR A 395 -23.57 24.51 10.33
CA TYR A 395 -22.31 24.06 9.75
C TYR A 395 -22.40 22.63 9.18
N TRP A 396 -23.10 21.72 9.85
CA TRP A 396 -23.36 20.38 9.32
C TRP A 396 -24.24 20.39 8.08
N GLY A 397 -25.30 21.22 8.08
CA GLY A 397 -26.13 21.43 6.89
C GLY A 397 -25.31 21.89 5.69
N GLU A 398 -24.46 22.91 5.86
CA GLU A 398 -23.53 23.38 4.83
C GLU A 398 -22.54 22.30 4.38
N ALA A 399 -21.97 21.54 5.32
CA ALA A 399 -21.03 20.47 5.03
C ALA A 399 -21.65 19.36 4.18
N PHE A 400 -22.87 18.91 4.53
CA PHE A 400 -23.58 17.90 3.74
C PHE A 400 -24.09 18.44 2.40
N GLN A 401 -24.53 19.70 2.32
CA GLN A 401 -24.86 20.35 1.03
C GLN A 401 -23.65 20.40 0.09
N ARG A 402 -22.47 20.75 0.62
CA ARG A 402 -21.24 20.79 -0.15
C ARG A 402 -20.84 19.38 -0.62
N LEU A 403 -20.93 18.39 0.25
CA LEU A 403 -20.61 17.00 -0.09
C LEU A 403 -21.56 16.47 -1.18
N SER A 404 -22.88 16.66 -1.03
CA SER A 404 -23.87 16.21 -2.02
C SER A 404 -23.68 16.90 -3.37
N SER A 405 -23.44 18.21 -3.38
CA SER A 405 -23.12 18.98 -4.59
C SER A 405 -21.86 18.46 -5.28
N THR A 406 -20.84 18.10 -4.51
CA THR A 406 -19.59 17.51 -5.01
C THR A 406 -19.86 16.14 -5.64
N LEU A 407 -20.67 15.29 -5.00
CA LEU A 407 -21.02 13.96 -5.54
C LEU A 407 -21.85 14.07 -6.83
N ARG A 408 -22.83 14.99 -6.89
CA ARG A 408 -23.60 15.25 -8.12
C ARG A 408 -22.69 15.70 -9.26
N LEU A 409 -21.78 16.63 -9.00
CA LEU A 409 -20.80 17.07 -10.00
C LEU A 409 -19.94 15.90 -10.49
N ARG A 410 -19.44 15.04 -9.59
CA ARG A 410 -18.69 13.83 -9.99
C ARG A 410 -19.54 12.90 -10.85
N GLY A 411 -20.81 12.71 -10.49
CA GLY A 411 -21.76 11.91 -11.24
C GLY A 411 -21.93 12.41 -12.67
N VAL A 412 -22.10 13.73 -12.85
CA VAL A 412 -22.16 14.39 -14.17
C VAL A 412 -20.86 14.16 -14.95
N MET A 413 -19.71 14.47 -14.34
CA MET A 413 -18.41 14.33 -15.01
C MET A 413 -18.12 12.89 -15.47
N LEU A 414 -18.50 11.88 -14.66
CA LEU A 414 -18.35 10.48 -15.04
C LEU A 414 -19.40 10.05 -16.09
N GLY A 415 -20.60 10.62 -16.04
CA GLY A 415 -21.64 10.42 -17.05
C GLY A 415 -21.20 10.90 -18.43
N GLU A 416 -20.56 12.07 -18.51
CA GLU A 416 -20.03 12.62 -19.76
C GLU A 416 -18.97 11.71 -20.40
N LEU A 417 -18.10 11.09 -19.61
CA LEU A 417 -17.10 10.13 -20.10
C LEU A 417 -17.72 8.86 -20.68
N ARG A 418 -18.89 8.45 -20.21
CA ARG A 418 -19.59 7.25 -20.71
C ARG A 418 -20.44 7.56 -21.95
N ALA A 419 -21.03 8.75 -22.00
CA ALA A 419 -21.90 9.17 -23.10
C ALA A 419 -21.12 9.55 -24.38
N ALA A 420 -19.82 9.81 -24.27
CA ALA A 420 -18.97 10.22 -25.39
C ALA A 420 -18.24 9.04 -26.09
N GLN A 421 -18.67 7.79 -25.84
CA GLN A 421 -18.24 6.63 -26.65
C GLN A 421 -19.11 6.56 -27.93
N PRO A 422 -18.52 6.65 -29.14
CA PRO A 422 -19.27 6.60 -30.40
C PRO A 422 -19.88 5.22 -30.71
#